data_AF-A0A1H3KLS0-F1
#
_entry.id   AF-A0A1H3KLS0-F1
#
_cell.length_a   1.000
_cell.length_b   1.000
_cell.length_c   1.000
_cell.angle_alpha   90.00
_cell.angle_beta   90.00
_cell.angle_gamma   90.00
#
_symmetry.space_group_name_H-M   'P 1'
#
loop_
_entity.id
_entity.type
_entity.pdbx_description
1 polymer ?
#
loop_
_entity_poly.entity_id
_entity_poly.type
_entity_poly.pdbx_seq_one_letter_code
_entity_poly.pdbx_strand_id
1 'polypeptide(L)'
;MTKSTGTGRILHEMSAYTNLENEYDTSVANIVTAKAINEARKDAHVTPHDVGSWAKINDIVSRGGVDIEKEKQKLNEQAKEAADQILAKISKTSETEGQGDVDIEKEKQKIF
;
A
#
# COMPACT_ATOMS: atom_id res chain seq x y z
N MET A 1 -38.84 -7.43 -4.65
CA MET A 1 -37.57 -7.93 -4.06
C MET A 1 -36.61 -6.76 -3.97
N THR A 2 -36.15 -6.39 -2.79
CA THR A 2 -35.11 -5.36 -2.60
C THR A 2 -33.80 -5.90 -3.14
N LYS A 3 -33.21 -5.22 -4.13
CA LYS A 3 -31.86 -5.55 -4.60
C LYS A 3 -30.89 -5.30 -3.44
N SER A 4 -30.14 -6.34 -3.07
CA SER A 4 -29.02 -6.23 -2.13
C SER A 4 -28.02 -5.16 -2.61
N THR A 5 -27.48 -4.36 -1.69
CA THR A 5 -26.45 -3.33 -1.91
C THR A 5 -25.27 -3.52 -0.94
N GLY A 6 -24.12 -2.90 -1.20
CA GLY A 6 -22.93 -3.02 -0.34
C GLY A 6 -22.25 -4.39 -0.45
N THR A 7 -21.63 -4.87 0.63
CA THR A 7 -20.83 -6.10 0.65
C THR A 7 -21.60 -7.33 0.15
N GLY A 8 -22.88 -7.47 0.53
CA GLY A 8 -23.71 -8.58 0.06
C GLY A 8 -23.92 -8.58 -1.46
N ARG A 9 -23.91 -7.41 -2.10
CA ARG A 9 -23.98 -7.32 -3.56
C ARG A 9 -22.68 -7.76 -4.20
N ILE A 10 -21.54 -7.37 -3.63
CA ILE A 10 -20.21 -7.77 -4.13
C ILE A 10 -20.07 -9.30 -4.07
N LEU A 11 -20.45 -9.93 -2.95
CA LEU A 11 -20.41 -11.38 -2.80
C LEU A 11 -21.33 -12.09 -3.81
N HIS A 12 -22.51 -11.53 -4.07
CA HIS A 12 -23.42 -12.06 -5.09
C HIS A 12 -22.79 -12.03 -6.49
N GLU A 13 -22.22 -10.89 -6.91
CA GLU A 13 -21.56 -10.80 -8.23
C GLU A 13 -20.32 -11.70 -8.32
N MET A 14 -19.57 -11.86 -7.24
CA MET A 14 -18.45 -12.79 -7.19
C MET A 14 -18.92 -14.24 -7.36
N SER A 15 -20.00 -14.64 -6.70
CA SER A 15 -20.59 -15.97 -6.91
C SER A 15 -21.08 -16.16 -8.35
N ALA A 16 -21.70 -15.15 -8.95
CA ALA A 16 -22.13 -15.21 -10.34
C ALA A 16 -20.94 -15.35 -11.31
N TYR A 17 -19.85 -14.62 -11.06
CA TYR A 17 -18.60 -14.77 -11.79
C TYR A 17 -18.04 -16.19 -11.69
N THR A 18 -17.94 -16.75 -10.48
CA THR A 18 -17.44 -18.12 -10.28
C THR A 18 -18.31 -19.17 -10.99
N ASN A 19 -19.63 -18.97 -11.03
CA ASN A 19 -20.52 -19.84 -11.78
C ASN A 19 -20.25 -19.76 -13.29
N LEU A 20 -20.05 -18.55 -13.84
CA LEU A 20 -19.70 -18.36 -15.25
C LEU A 20 -18.35 -19.02 -15.60
N GLU A 21 -17.37 -18.90 -14.71
CA GLU A 21 -16.06 -19.54 -14.89
C GLU A 21 -16.15 -21.07 -14.88
N ASN A 22 -17.00 -21.64 -14.01
CA ASN A 22 -17.22 -23.08 -13.92
C ASN A 22 -18.03 -23.65 -15.09
N GLU A 23 -19.03 -22.91 -15.58
CA GLU A 23 -19.91 -23.35 -16.68
C GLU A 23 -19.23 -23.23 -18.04
N TYR A 24 -18.41 -22.20 -18.22
CA TYR A 24 -17.69 -21.91 -19.46
C TYR A 24 -16.18 -22.02 -19.22
N ASP A 25 -15.50 -20.88 -19.15
CA ASP A 25 -14.11 -20.77 -18.79
C ASP A 25 -13.82 -19.37 -18.24
N THR A 26 -12.61 -19.17 -17.71
CA THR A 26 -12.15 -17.89 -17.17
C THR A 26 -12.21 -16.75 -18.20
N SER A 27 -11.95 -17.03 -19.49
CA SER A 27 -11.97 -16.00 -20.55
C SER A 27 -13.38 -15.49 -20.78
N VAL A 28 -14.35 -16.38 -20.89
CA VAL A 28 -15.78 -16.07 -21.05
C VAL A 28 -16.30 -15.30 -19.83
N ALA A 29 -15.98 -15.76 -18.62
CA ALA A 29 -16.39 -15.09 -17.38
C ALA A 29 -15.87 -13.63 -17.32
N ASN A 30 -14.61 -13.42 -17.70
CA ASN A 30 -14.00 -12.09 -17.77
C ASN A 30 -14.69 -11.18 -18.79
N ILE A 31 -14.95 -11.68 -20.01
CA ILE A 31 -15.59 -10.91 -21.08
C ILE A 31 -17.02 -10.52 -20.70
N VAL A 32 -17.82 -11.47 -20.22
CA VAL A 32 -19.23 -11.25 -19.85
C VAL A 32 -19.33 -10.24 -18.71
N THR A 33 -18.48 -10.37 -17.70
CA THR A 33 -18.47 -9.47 -16.55
C THR A 33 -18.04 -8.06 -16.93
N ALA A 34 -16.97 -7.91 -17.73
CA ALA A 34 -16.53 -6.61 -18.23
C ALA A 34 -17.62 -5.92 -19.07
N LYS A 35 -18.30 -6.68 -19.94
CA LYS A 35 -19.44 -6.19 -20.71
C LYS A 35 -20.57 -5.72 -19.81
N ALA A 36 -20.98 -6.53 -18.83
CA ALA A 36 -22.06 -6.17 -17.89
C ALA A 36 -21.75 -4.89 -17.09
N ILE A 37 -20.51 -4.72 -16.65
CA ILE A 37 -20.08 -3.50 -15.95
C ILE A 37 -20.17 -2.27 -16.87
N ASN A 38 -19.65 -2.36 -18.10
CA ASN A 38 -19.67 -1.24 -19.05
C ASN A 38 -21.08 -0.90 -19.54
N GLU A 39 -22.00 -1.88 -19.59
CA GLU A 39 -23.42 -1.64 -19.88
C GLU A 39 -24.10 -0.86 -18.74
N ALA A 40 -23.77 -1.19 -17.48
CA ALA A 40 -24.28 -0.47 -16.31
C ALA A 40 -23.63 0.90 -16.11
N ARG A 41 -22.34 1.03 -16.48
CA ARG A 41 -21.50 2.22 -16.30
C ARG A 41 -20.61 2.41 -17.53
N LYS A 42 -21.12 3.18 -18.50
CA LYS A 42 -20.43 3.43 -19.78
C LYS A 42 -19.10 4.16 -19.64
N ASP A 43 -18.89 4.84 -18.52
CA ASP A 43 -17.68 5.56 -18.14
C ASP A 43 -16.62 4.67 -17.45
N ALA A 44 -16.94 3.40 -17.14
CA ALA A 44 -16.05 2.54 -16.38
C ALA A 44 -14.86 2.00 -17.18
N HIS A 45 -15.01 1.85 -18.50
CA HIS A 45 -13.97 1.35 -19.42
C HIS A 45 -13.26 0.07 -18.94
N VAL A 46 -14.00 -0.81 -18.25
CA VAL A 46 -13.44 -2.04 -17.66
C VAL A 46 -13.10 -3.04 -18.76
N THR A 47 -11.87 -3.55 -18.74
CA THR A 47 -11.42 -4.59 -19.67
C THR A 47 -11.58 -5.98 -19.06
N PRO A 48 -11.60 -7.06 -19.89
CA PRO A 48 -11.56 -8.43 -19.38
C PRO A 48 -10.33 -8.71 -18.50
N HIS A 49 -9.20 -8.04 -18.77
CA HIS A 49 -8.00 -8.15 -17.95
C HIS A 49 -8.18 -7.59 -16.54
N ASP A 50 -8.89 -6.47 -16.40
CA ASP A 50 -9.20 -5.87 -15.10
C ASP A 50 -10.08 -6.81 -14.27
N VAL A 51 -11.06 -7.46 -14.90
CA VAL A 51 -11.89 -8.49 -14.24
C VAL A 51 -11.04 -9.68 -13.80
N GLY A 52 -10.14 -10.18 -14.66
CA GLY A 52 -9.27 -11.29 -14.30
C GLY A 52 -8.34 -10.96 -13.12
N SER A 53 -7.83 -9.72 -13.07
CA SER A 53 -7.03 -9.22 -11.95
C SER A 53 -7.87 -9.15 -10.66
N TRP A 54 -9.11 -8.66 -10.75
CA TRP A 54 -10.05 -8.61 -9.63
C TRP A 54 -10.39 -10.02 -9.11
N ALA A 55 -10.70 -10.97 -9.98
CA ALA A 55 -11.03 -12.35 -9.61
C ALA A 55 -9.85 -13.01 -8.88
N LYS A 56 -8.63 -12.84 -9.41
CA LYS A 56 -7.39 -13.33 -8.78
C LYS A 56 -7.17 -12.72 -7.40
N ILE A 57 -7.33 -11.41 -7.25
CA ILE A 57 -7.17 -10.74 -5.95
C ILE A 57 -8.18 -11.29 -4.95
N ASN A 58 -9.44 -11.44 -5.35
CA ASN A 58 -10.48 -11.93 -4.45
C ASN A 58 -10.28 -13.40 -4.04
N ASP A 59 -9.83 -14.28 -4.95
CA ASP A 59 -9.47 -15.65 -4.59
C ASP A 59 -8.40 -15.66 -3.49
N ILE A 60 -7.31 -14.90 -3.68
CA ILE A 60 -6.22 -14.81 -2.71
C ILE A 60 -6.70 -14.26 -1.36
N VAL A 61 -7.47 -13.16 -1.37
CA VAL A 61 -7.99 -12.53 -0.14
C VAL A 61 -8.98 -13.45 0.58
N SER A 62 -9.83 -14.17 -0.15
CA SER A 62 -10.83 -15.08 0.43
C SER A 62 -10.21 -16.24 1.22
N ARG A 63 -8.96 -16.60 0.95
CA ARG A 63 -8.20 -17.64 1.67
C ARG A 63 -7.66 -17.18 3.02
N GLY A 64 -7.84 -15.90 3.38
CA GLY A 64 -7.50 -15.37 4.72
C GLY A 64 -6.01 -15.14 4.99
N GLY A 65 -5.15 -15.26 3.97
CA GLY A 65 -3.70 -15.02 4.10
C GLY A 65 -3.28 -13.55 3.92
N VAL A 66 -4.20 -12.68 3.50
CA VAL A 66 -3.94 -11.26 3.26
C VAL A 66 -4.45 -10.43 4.44
N ASP A 67 -3.53 -9.72 5.10
CA ASP A 67 -3.85 -8.78 6.19
C ASP A 67 -3.31 -7.39 5.87
N ILE A 68 -4.20 -6.52 5.38
CA ILE A 68 -3.88 -5.16 4.97
C ILE A 68 -3.56 -4.29 6.20
N GLU A 69 -4.19 -4.53 7.35
CA GLU A 69 -3.93 -3.77 8.57
C GLU A 69 -2.54 -4.09 9.13
N LYS A 70 -2.13 -5.37 9.09
CA LYS A 70 -0.76 -5.75 9.43
C LYS A 70 0.27 -5.11 8.52
N GLU A 71 0.04 -5.07 7.21
CA GLU A 71 0.99 -4.42 6.29
C GLU A 71 1.09 -2.91 6.55
N LYS A 72 -0.04 -2.26 6.87
CA LYS A 72 -0.06 -0.85 7.29
C LYS A 72 0.71 -0.61 8.58
N GLN A 73 0.59 -1.49 9.57
CA GLN A 73 1.37 -1.38 10.82
C GLN A 73 2.88 -1.43 10.54
N LYS A 74 3.31 -2.38 9.72
CA LYS A 74 4.70 -2.51 9.29
C LYS A 74 5.20 -1.27 8.55
N LEU A 75 4.40 -0.69 7.66
CA LEU A 75 4.75 0.57 6.97
C LEU A 75 4.96 1.72 7.97
N ASN A 76 4.11 1.83 8.99
CA ASN A 76 4.24 2.86 10.02
C ASN A 76 5.50 2.66 10.89
N GLU A 77 5.82 1.41 11.23
CA GLU A 77 7.06 1.07 11.96
C GLU A 77 8.29 1.45 11.14
N GLN A 78 8.33 1.09 9.86
CA GLN A 78 9.42 1.44 8.95
C GLN A 78 9.57 2.96 8.79
N ALA A 79 8.46 3.70 8.69
CA ALA A 79 8.48 5.15 8.62
C ALA A 79 9.04 5.79 9.90
N LYS A 80 8.68 5.24 11.08
CA LYS A 80 9.21 5.69 12.37
C LYS A 80 10.71 5.42 12.47
N GLU A 81 11.16 4.21 12.14
CA GLU A 81 12.58 3.86 12.14
C GLU A 81 13.40 4.78 11.23
N ALA A 82 12.88 5.10 10.04
CA ALA A 82 13.54 6.02 9.12
C ALA A 82 13.64 7.45 9.71
N ALA A 83 12.58 7.93 10.36
CA ALA A 83 12.59 9.24 11.03
C ALA A 83 13.59 9.29 12.20
N ASP A 84 13.60 8.25 13.05
CA ASP A 84 14.52 8.13 14.18
C ASP A 84 15.99 8.10 13.71
N GLN A 85 16.28 7.41 12.60
CA GLN A 85 17.62 7.42 12.00
C GLN A 85 18.04 8.79 11.47
N ILE A 86 17.11 9.57 10.90
CA ILE A 86 17.39 10.94 10.45
C ILE A 86 17.70 11.84 11.65
N LEU A 87 16.88 11.78 12.70
CA LEU A 87 17.09 12.55 13.92
C LEU A 87 18.43 12.21 14.58
N ALA A 88 18.75 10.92 14.70
CA ALA A 88 20.03 10.48 15.26
C ALA A 88 21.24 10.95 14.47
N LYS A 89 21.14 11.05 13.13
CA LYS A 89 22.20 11.63 12.29
C LYS A 89 22.37 13.12 12.55
N ILE A 90 21.27 13.87 12.63
CA ILE A 90 21.31 15.32 12.92
C ILE A 90 21.93 15.58 14.30
N SER A 91 21.51 14.84 15.33
CA SER A 91 22.07 14.99 16.68
C SER A 91 23.56 14.68 16.75
N LYS A 92 24.03 13.63 16.06
CA LYS A 92 25.47 13.30 15.99
C LYS A 92 26.28 14.36 15.25
N THR A 93 25.73 14.96 14.19
CA THR A 93 26.40 16.06 13.48
C THR A 93 26.54 17.30 14.37
N SER A 94 25.52 17.64 15.17
CA SER A 94 25.60 18.78 16.10
C SER A 94 26.59 18.60 17.26
N GLU A 95 26.93 17.36 17.65
CA GLU A 95 27.91 17.09 18.71
C GLU A 95 29.37 17.20 18.22
N THR A 96 29.61 17.13 16.91
CA THR A 96 30.98 17.16 16.36
C THR A 96 31.51 18.58 16.17
N GLU A 97 30.64 19.60 16.19
CA GLU A 97 31.03 21.02 16.01
C GLU A 97 31.30 21.77 17.34
N GLY A 98 31.15 21.10 18.50
CA GLY A 98 31.29 21.73 19.82
C GLY A 98 32.64 21.55 20.53
N GLN A 99 33.64 20.93 19.89
CA GLN A 99 34.90 20.55 20.56
C GLN A 99 36.16 20.97 19.79
N GLY A 100 36.22 22.25 19.46
CA GLY A 100 37.43 22.87 18.93
C GLY A 100 37.36 24.38 19.05
N ASP A 101 37.50 24.92 20.27
CA ASP A 101 37.91 26.32 20.51
C ASP A 101 38.02 26.60 22.02
N VAL A 102 39.04 26.06 22.71
CA VAL A 102 39.64 26.74 23.88
C VAL A 102 41.12 26.36 24.00
N ASP A 103 41.99 27.06 23.28
CA ASP A 103 43.39 27.28 23.71
C ASP A 103 43.72 28.77 23.45
N ILE A 104 43.16 29.62 24.33
CA ILE A 104 43.42 31.06 24.34
C ILE A 104 44.77 31.31 25.02
N GLU A 105 45.69 31.86 24.22
CA GLU A 105 46.74 32.82 24.57
C GLU A 105 47.33 32.77 25.99
N LYS A 106 48.50 32.12 26.15
CA LYS A 106 49.49 32.53 27.15
C LYS A 106 50.92 32.41 26.63
N GLU A 107 51.30 33.25 25.67
CA GLU A 107 52.72 33.42 25.34
C GLU A 107 53.07 34.83 24.87
N LYS A 108 52.78 35.86 25.68
CA LYS A 108 53.46 37.16 25.59
C LYS A 108 53.59 37.81 26.97
N GLN A 109 54.58 37.39 27.75
CA GLN A 109 55.25 38.27 28.72
C GLN A 109 56.57 37.65 29.18
N LYS A 110 57.63 37.91 28.39
CA LYS A 110 59.01 38.01 28.86
C LYS A 110 59.80 38.81 27.82
N ILE A 111 59.60 40.12 27.84
CA ILE A 111 60.57 41.07 27.29
C ILE A 111 60.78 42.13 28.37
N PHE A 112 62.06 42.26 28.73
CA PHE A 112 62.70 43.09 29.75
C PHE A 112 62.68 42.55 31.19
#